data_AF-A0A9D5SUC5-F1
#
_entry.id   AF-A0A9D5SUC5-F1
#
_cell.length_a   1.000
_cell.length_b   1.000
_cell.length_c   1.000
_cell.angle_alpha   90.00
_cell.angle_beta   90.00
_cell.angle_gamma   90.00
#
_symmetry.space_group_name_H-M   'P 1'
#
loop_
_entity.id
_entity.type
_entity.pdbx_description
1 polymer ?
#
loop_
_entity_poly.entity_id
_entity_poly.type
_entity_poly.pdbx_seq_one_letter_code
_entity_poly.pdbx_strand_id
1 'polypeptide(L)'
;MDRREDKLPLAHWLYALAYSGMYKENDWQQWAVLIAEDAPLRGDTEWVFDTVLAGGLPDLLAILAERMQAEYYSGYPLTDIICGYYYHRYRQGEISLRELLDKSGEAADSAGGSADCEFFYGLLNALESDASAAHSPEFTQTITHFFEPLCAAALQQKASFESATAKNLIS
;
A
#
# COMPACT_ATOMS: atom_id res chain seq x y z
N MET A 1 29.54 -8.24 -7.07
CA MET A 1 28.64 -7.10 -6.81
C MET A 1 27.25 -7.62 -7.07
N ASP A 2 26.46 -7.76 -6.00
CA ASP A 2 25.15 -8.42 -6.05
C ASP A 2 24.18 -7.51 -6.82
N ARG A 3 23.67 -7.96 -7.98
CA ARG A 3 22.72 -7.19 -8.82
C ARG A 3 21.32 -7.05 -8.19
N ARG A 4 21.20 -7.32 -6.89
CA ARG A 4 19.94 -7.27 -6.12
C ARG A 4 19.64 -5.87 -5.57
N GLU A 5 20.62 -4.98 -5.48
CA GLU A 5 20.44 -3.63 -4.90
C GLU A 5 19.65 -2.65 -5.79
N ASP A 6 19.56 -2.90 -7.11
CA ASP A 6 18.79 -2.05 -8.03
C ASP A 6 17.34 -2.52 -8.22
N LYS A 7 16.94 -3.64 -7.60
CA LYS A 7 15.62 -4.25 -7.79
C LYS A 7 14.66 -3.77 -6.72
N LEU A 8 13.50 -3.33 -7.16
CA LEU A 8 12.43 -2.84 -6.30
C LEU A 8 11.26 -3.83 -6.35
N PRO A 9 10.59 -4.14 -5.23
CA PRO A 9 9.42 -5.00 -5.21
C PRO A 9 8.18 -4.23 -5.68
N LEU A 10 8.19 -3.88 -6.98
CA LEU A 10 7.21 -2.98 -7.59
C LEU A 10 5.80 -3.54 -7.56
N ALA A 11 5.62 -4.86 -7.66
CA ALA A 11 4.29 -5.46 -7.57
C ALA A 11 3.71 -5.34 -6.16
N HIS A 12 4.53 -5.54 -5.11
CA HIS A 12 4.10 -5.31 -3.73
C HIS A 12 3.72 -3.85 -3.51
N TRP A 13 4.51 -2.92 -4.03
CA TRP A 13 4.28 -1.49 -3.85
C TRP A 13 3.02 -1.02 -4.59
N LEU A 14 2.84 -1.46 -5.83
CA LEU A 14 1.64 -1.16 -6.61
C LEU A 14 0.39 -1.78 -5.97
N TYR A 15 0.51 -2.99 -5.41
CA TYR A 15 -0.57 -3.62 -4.66
C TYR A 15 -1.01 -2.73 -3.50
N ALA A 16 -0.08 -2.26 -2.66
CA ALA A 16 -0.41 -1.40 -1.53
C ALA A 16 -1.02 -0.06 -1.96
N LEU A 17 -0.51 0.56 -3.02
CA LEU A 17 -1.03 1.82 -3.56
C LEU A 17 -2.46 1.65 -4.09
N ALA A 18 -2.72 0.61 -4.89
CA ALA A 18 -4.03 0.36 -5.47
C ALA A 18 -5.05 -0.09 -4.41
N TYR A 19 -4.67 -1.03 -3.55
CA TYR A 19 -5.53 -1.56 -2.49
C TYR A 19 -5.95 -0.46 -1.50
N SER A 20 -5.02 0.43 -1.12
CA SER A 20 -5.32 1.54 -0.20
C SER A 20 -6.17 2.66 -0.84
N GLY A 21 -6.38 2.61 -2.16
CA GLY A 21 -7.05 3.64 -2.94
C GLY A 21 -6.20 4.90 -3.15
N MET A 22 -4.90 4.84 -2.89
CA MET A 22 -3.95 5.91 -3.24
C MET A 22 -3.78 6.02 -4.76
N TYR A 23 -3.82 4.88 -5.46
CA TYR A 23 -3.85 4.82 -6.92
C TYR A 23 -5.24 4.37 -7.38
N LYS A 24 -5.77 5.09 -8.36
CA LYS A 24 -6.96 4.72 -9.14
C LYS A 24 -6.52 4.11 -10.47
N GLU A 25 -7.50 3.64 -11.23
CA GLU A 25 -7.26 2.92 -12.47
C GLU A 25 -6.33 3.64 -13.44
N ASN A 26 -6.62 4.92 -13.68
CA ASN A 26 -5.78 5.74 -14.54
C ASN A 26 -4.35 5.90 -14.01
N ASP A 27 -4.13 5.93 -12.69
CA ASP A 27 -2.81 6.13 -12.10
C ASP A 27 -1.89 4.92 -12.34
N TRP A 28 -2.39 3.70 -12.09
CA TRP A 28 -1.57 2.51 -12.31
C TRP A 28 -1.40 2.16 -13.79
N GLN A 29 -2.42 2.39 -14.61
CA GLN A 29 -2.31 2.19 -16.07
C GLN A 29 -1.30 3.18 -16.66
N GLN A 30 -1.34 4.45 -16.26
CA GLN A 30 -0.38 5.45 -16.73
C GLN A 30 1.05 5.12 -16.28
N TRP A 31 1.24 4.72 -15.02
CA TRP A 31 2.53 4.25 -14.55
C TRP A 31 3.04 3.07 -15.39
N ALA A 32 2.18 2.08 -15.66
CA ALA A 32 2.56 0.91 -16.43
C ALA A 32 2.92 1.25 -17.88
N VAL A 33 2.20 2.18 -18.52
CA VAL A 33 2.56 2.69 -19.87
C VAL A 33 3.96 3.30 -19.87
N LEU A 34 4.26 4.19 -18.92
CA LEU A 34 5.57 4.84 -18.84
C LEU A 34 6.71 3.84 -18.66
N ILE A 35 6.49 2.81 -17.84
CA ILE A 35 7.49 1.75 -17.64
C ILE A 35 7.61 0.86 -18.89
N ALA A 36 6.51 0.55 -19.56
CA ALA A 36 6.47 -0.32 -20.74
C ALA A 36 7.15 0.31 -21.97
N GLU A 37 7.18 1.64 -22.09
CA GLU A 37 7.87 2.35 -23.18
C GLU A 37 9.36 1.98 -23.28
N ASP A 38 10.01 1.76 -22.13
CA ASP A 38 11.44 1.45 -22.03
C ASP A 38 11.72 -0.05 -21.74
N ALA A 39 10.68 -0.87 -21.55
CA ALA A 39 10.82 -2.28 -21.21
C ALA A 39 10.63 -3.18 -22.45
N PRO A 40 11.58 -4.10 -22.75
CA PRO A 40 11.33 -5.10 -23.79
C PRO A 40 10.21 -6.04 -23.34
N LEU A 41 9.30 -6.43 -24.24
CA LEU A 41 8.29 -7.46 -23.94
C LEU A 41 8.93 -8.84 -23.84
N ARG A 42 8.99 -9.40 -22.62
CA ARG A 42 9.51 -10.74 -22.31
C ARG A 42 9.05 -11.15 -20.90
N GLY A 43 9.27 -12.41 -20.51
CA GLY A 43 8.63 -12.99 -19.32
C GLY A 43 8.82 -12.24 -17.98
N ASP A 44 9.93 -11.52 -17.76
CA ASP A 44 10.15 -10.73 -16.54
C ASP A 44 9.43 -9.36 -16.53
N THR A 45 8.93 -8.91 -17.68
CA THR A 45 8.30 -7.59 -17.90
C THR A 45 6.85 -7.67 -18.39
N GLU A 46 6.38 -8.85 -18.82
CA GLU A 46 5.03 -9.08 -19.36
C GLU A 46 3.92 -8.56 -18.43
N TRP A 47 4.06 -8.76 -17.13
CA TRP A 47 3.09 -8.31 -16.12
C TRP A 47 2.82 -6.79 -16.15
N VAL A 48 3.77 -5.98 -16.62
CA VAL A 48 3.56 -4.52 -16.77
C VAL A 48 2.63 -4.23 -17.94
N PHE A 49 2.73 -4.99 -19.03
CA PHE A 49 1.80 -4.87 -20.15
C PHE A 49 0.39 -5.33 -19.75
N ASP A 50 0.29 -6.40 -18.97
CA ASP A 50 -1.00 -6.84 -18.42
C ASP A 50 -1.59 -5.79 -17.48
N THR A 51 -0.76 -5.09 -16.70
CA THR A 51 -1.17 -3.98 -15.84
C THR A 51 -1.78 -2.82 -16.62
N VAL A 52 -1.29 -2.52 -17.84
CA VAL A 52 -1.89 -1.51 -18.72
C VAL A 52 -3.31 -1.90 -19.14
N LEU A 53 -3.57 -3.21 -19.29
CA LEU A 53 -4.83 -3.76 -19.79
C LEU A 53 -5.81 -4.15 -18.68
N ALA A 54 -5.40 -4.08 -17.41
CA ALA A 54 -6.22 -4.49 -16.28
C ALA A 54 -7.52 -3.67 -16.18
N GLY A 55 -8.67 -4.36 -16.24
CA GLY A 55 -10.01 -3.78 -16.26
C GLY A 55 -10.58 -3.43 -14.88
N GLY A 56 -9.74 -2.81 -14.05
CA GLY A 56 -10.10 -2.40 -12.69
C GLY A 56 -9.28 -3.11 -11.60
N LEU A 57 -9.62 -2.82 -10.34
CA LEU A 57 -8.83 -3.28 -9.19
C LEU A 57 -8.75 -4.82 -9.09
N PRO A 58 -9.84 -5.61 -9.24
CA PRO A 58 -9.74 -7.07 -9.11
C PRO A 58 -8.78 -7.71 -10.12
N ASP A 59 -8.81 -7.26 -11.38
CA ASP A 59 -7.92 -7.75 -12.44
C ASP A 59 -6.46 -7.38 -12.14
N LEU A 60 -6.22 -6.14 -11.70
CA LEU A 60 -4.91 -5.70 -11.28
C LEU A 60 -4.36 -6.57 -10.14
N LEU A 61 -5.14 -6.77 -9.07
CA LEU A 61 -4.68 -7.54 -7.92
C LEU A 61 -4.34 -8.99 -8.28
N ALA A 62 -5.07 -9.58 -9.24
CA ALA A 62 -4.76 -10.93 -9.74
C ALA A 62 -3.39 -10.99 -10.45
N ILE A 63 -3.10 -10.01 -11.32
CA ILE A 63 -1.80 -9.89 -12.01
C ILE A 63 -0.67 -9.70 -10.98
N LEU A 64 -0.88 -8.81 -10.01
CA LEU A 64 0.14 -8.51 -9.00
C LEU A 64 0.39 -9.68 -8.07
N ALA A 65 -0.63 -10.46 -7.70
CA ALA A 65 -0.48 -11.60 -6.80
C ALA A 65 0.49 -12.66 -7.35
N GLU A 66 0.47 -12.91 -8.66
CA GLU A 66 1.44 -13.80 -9.32
C GLU A 66 2.84 -13.19 -9.26
N ARG A 67 2.99 -11.91 -9.62
CA ARG A 67 4.30 -11.25 -9.64
C ARG A 67 4.93 -11.12 -8.26
N MET A 68 4.14 -10.85 -7.23
CA MET A 68 4.60 -10.74 -5.84
C MET A 68 5.31 -12.01 -5.37
N GLN A 69 4.91 -13.20 -5.84
CA GLN A 69 5.60 -14.45 -5.49
C GLN A 69 7.03 -14.53 -6.05
N ALA A 70 7.31 -13.79 -7.13
CA ALA A 70 8.62 -13.72 -7.76
C ALA A 70 9.50 -12.57 -7.23
N GLU A 71 8.94 -11.66 -6.43
CA GLU A 71 9.65 -10.52 -5.86
C GLU A 71 10.11 -10.79 -4.43
N TYR A 72 11.32 -10.36 -4.09
CA TYR A 72 11.76 -10.32 -2.71
C TYR A 72 11.30 -9.00 -2.07
N TYR A 73 10.41 -9.10 -1.09
CA TYR A 73 9.95 -7.96 -0.30
C TYR A 73 10.55 -8.02 1.11
N SER A 74 11.11 -6.89 1.55
CA SER A 74 11.66 -6.74 2.90
C SER A 74 11.32 -5.35 3.44
N GLY A 75 11.06 -5.27 4.74
CA GLY A 75 10.70 -4.02 5.41
C GLY A 75 9.51 -4.24 6.34
N TYR A 76 8.70 -3.19 6.49
CA TYR A 76 7.40 -3.31 7.18
C TYR A 76 6.52 -4.34 6.48
N PRO A 77 5.68 -5.08 7.22
CA PRO A 77 4.60 -5.87 6.62
C PRO A 77 3.78 -5.02 5.63
N LEU A 78 3.35 -5.63 4.52
CA LEU A 78 2.60 -4.91 3.49
C LEU A 78 1.31 -4.29 4.04
N THR A 79 0.65 -5.00 4.97
CA THR A 79 -0.50 -4.53 5.73
C THR A 79 -0.22 -3.24 6.49
N ASP A 80 0.96 -3.12 7.11
CA ASP A 80 1.35 -1.92 7.85
C ASP A 80 1.56 -0.73 6.90
N ILE A 81 2.13 -0.98 5.72
CA ILE A 81 2.26 0.04 4.68
C ILE A 81 0.89 0.51 4.17
N ILE A 82 -0.06 -0.41 3.98
CA ILE A 82 -1.45 -0.10 3.62
C ILE A 82 -2.10 0.77 4.71
N CYS A 83 -1.93 0.42 5.99
CA CYS A 83 -2.37 1.24 7.12
C CYS A 83 -1.73 2.65 7.10
N GLY A 84 -0.45 2.75 6.73
CA GLY A 84 0.24 4.02 6.52
C GLY A 84 -0.41 4.88 5.43
N TYR A 85 -0.82 4.28 4.31
CA TYR A 85 -1.57 4.99 3.26
C TYR A 85 -2.97 5.41 3.72
N TYR A 86 -3.71 4.57 4.45
CA TYR A 86 -4.99 4.98 5.01
C TYR A 86 -4.84 6.18 5.94
N TYR A 87 -3.81 6.18 6.81
CA TYR A 87 -3.57 7.32 7.69
C TYR A 87 -3.19 8.59 6.92
N HIS A 88 -2.41 8.46 5.84
CA HIS A 88 -2.15 9.59 4.95
C HIS A 88 -3.45 10.19 4.40
N ARG A 89 -4.34 9.34 3.88
CA ARG A 89 -5.66 9.77 3.35
C ARG A 89 -6.53 10.41 4.42
N TYR A 90 -6.51 9.88 5.65
CA TYR A 90 -7.18 10.48 6.80
C TYR A 90 -6.63 11.88 7.08
N ARG A 91 -5.30 12.05 7.09
CA ARG A 91 -4.66 13.36 7.29
C ARG A 91 -4.97 14.37 6.19
N GLN A 92 -5.26 13.92 4.96
CA GLN A 92 -5.72 14.78 3.87
C GLN A 92 -7.23 15.07 3.93
N GLY A 93 -7.96 14.47 4.87
CA GLY A 93 -9.41 14.61 4.98
C GLY A 93 -10.19 13.82 3.92
N GLU A 94 -9.56 12.87 3.24
CA GLU A 94 -10.21 12.03 2.23
C GLU A 94 -11.04 10.90 2.82
N ILE A 95 -10.67 10.45 4.02
CA ILE A 95 -11.41 9.46 4.81
C ILE A 95 -11.51 9.94 6.26
N SER A 96 -12.56 9.51 6.95
CA SER A 96 -12.77 9.80 8.37
C SER A 96 -11.87 8.94 9.27
N LEU A 97 -11.72 9.33 10.54
CA LEU A 97 -11.05 8.52 11.57
C LEU A 97 -11.73 7.15 11.73
N ARG A 98 -13.06 7.10 11.59
CA ARG A 98 -13.83 5.85 11.61
C ARG A 98 -13.40 4.92 10.48
N GLU A 99 -13.36 5.45 9.25
CA GLU A 99 -12.93 4.69 8.07
C GLU A 99 -11.46 4.26 8.15
N LEU A 100 -10.58 5.08 8.72
CA LEU A 100 -9.19 4.70 8.98
C LEU A 100 -9.12 3.43 9.84
N LEU A 101 -9.82 3.41 10.97
CA LEU A 101 -9.80 2.29 11.92
C LEU A 101 -10.45 1.04 11.33
N ASP A 102 -11.61 1.18 10.69
CA ASP A 102 -12.33 0.09 10.05
C ASP A 102 -11.49 -0.59 8.95
N LYS A 103 -10.94 0.21 8.02
CA LYS A 103 -10.10 -0.31 6.92
C LYS A 103 -8.78 -0.92 7.40
N SER A 104 -8.20 -0.37 8.47
CA SER A 104 -6.98 -0.93 9.07
C SER A 104 -7.26 -2.26 9.78
N GLY A 105 -8.41 -2.38 10.45
CA GLY A 105 -8.87 -3.62 11.05
C GLY A 105 -9.12 -4.72 10.01
N GLU A 106 -9.79 -4.39 8.91
CA GLU A 106 -10.02 -5.32 7.78
C GLU A 106 -8.70 -5.81 7.17
N ALA A 107 -7.75 -4.88 6.94
CA ALA A 107 -6.44 -5.24 6.41
C ALA A 107 -5.67 -6.18 7.36
N ALA A 108 -5.66 -5.87 8.66
CA ALA A 108 -4.98 -6.68 9.69
C ALA A 108 -5.57 -8.09 9.83
N ASP A 109 -6.89 -8.24 9.68
CA ASP A 109 -7.57 -9.54 9.74
C ASP A 109 -7.19 -10.45 8.55
N SER A 110 -7.02 -9.87 7.37
CA SER A 110 -6.79 -10.61 6.13
C SER A 110 -5.37 -11.18 5.96
N ALA A 111 -4.35 -10.44 6.41
CA ALA A 111 -2.95 -10.75 6.08
C ALA A 111 -1.97 -10.63 7.26
N GLY A 112 -2.46 -10.20 8.44
CA GLY A 112 -1.63 -9.93 9.61
C GLY A 112 -0.73 -8.70 9.43
N GLY A 113 -0.34 -8.07 10.55
CA GLY A 113 0.53 -6.90 10.58
C GLY A 113 1.26 -6.78 11.91
N SER A 114 1.85 -5.61 12.19
CA SER A 114 2.43 -5.34 13.52
C SER A 114 1.38 -5.16 14.62
N ALA A 115 0.14 -4.84 14.23
CA ALA A 115 -1.04 -4.85 15.09
C ALA A 115 -2.07 -5.87 14.58
N ASP A 116 -2.82 -6.45 15.51
CA ASP A 116 -3.96 -7.31 15.21
C ASP A 116 -5.21 -6.49 14.87
N CYS A 117 -6.23 -7.16 14.33
CA CYS A 117 -7.51 -6.51 14.04
C CYS A 117 -8.21 -6.03 15.32
N GLU A 118 -8.00 -6.71 16.46
CA GLU A 118 -8.55 -6.34 17.78
C GLU A 118 -8.08 -4.96 18.23
N PHE A 119 -6.82 -4.58 17.98
CA PHE A 119 -6.31 -3.24 18.25
C PHE A 119 -7.15 -2.16 17.57
N PHE A 120 -7.41 -2.30 16.27
CA PHE A 120 -8.17 -1.30 15.50
C PHE A 120 -9.64 -1.28 15.88
N TYR A 121 -10.27 -2.45 16.00
CA TYR A 121 -11.68 -2.54 16.38
C TYR A 121 -11.90 -2.11 17.83
N GLY A 122 -10.92 -2.28 18.72
CA GLY A 122 -10.94 -1.73 20.08
C GLY A 122 -11.00 -0.20 20.10
N LEU A 123 -10.17 0.45 19.27
CA LEU A 123 -10.20 1.91 19.10
C LEU A 123 -11.52 2.38 18.46
N LEU A 124 -12.02 1.64 17.47
CA LEU A 124 -13.29 1.94 16.82
C LEU A 124 -14.46 1.86 17.81
N ASN A 125 -14.51 0.80 18.63
CA ASN A 125 -15.53 0.61 19.65
C ASN A 125 -15.50 1.74 20.71
N ALA A 126 -14.31 2.20 21.09
CA ALA A 126 -14.16 3.33 22.00
C ALA A 126 -14.73 4.62 21.38
N LEU A 127 -14.45 4.88 20.10
CA LEU A 127 -14.97 6.02 19.36
C LEU A 127 -16.50 5.99 19.20
N GLU A 128 -17.07 4.81 18.95
CA GLU A 128 -18.52 4.64 18.79
C GLU A 128 -19.26 4.74 20.13
N SER A 129 -18.61 4.35 21.23
CA SER A 129 -19.17 4.47 22.58
C SER A 129 -19.13 5.91 23.11
N ASP A 130 -18.07 6.65 22.78
CA ASP A 130 -17.89 8.04 23.16
C ASP A 130 -17.13 8.80 22.07
N ALA A 131 -17.84 9.62 21.29
CA ALA A 131 -17.24 10.42 20.23
C ALA A 131 -16.17 11.41 20.75
N SER A 132 -16.22 11.79 22.03
CA SER A 132 -15.22 12.68 22.63
C SER A 132 -13.88 11.98 22.91
N ALA A 133 -13.86 10.64 22.90
CA ALA A 133 -12.65 9.85 23.06
C ALA A 133 -11.60 10.19 21.99
N ALA A 134 -12.03 10.54 20.77
CA ALA A 134 -11.16 11.00 19.68
C ALA A 134 -10.28 12.21 20.04
N HIS A 135 -10.73 13.02 21.01
CA HIS A 135 -10.03 14.22 21.46
C HIS A 135 -9.24 14.00 22.74
N SER A 136 -9.30 12.80 23.33
CA SER A 136 -8.46 12.47 24.49
C SER A 136 -6.98 12.45 24.08
N PRO A 137 -6.08 12.94 24.95
CA PRO A 137 -4.64 12.86 24.70
C PRO A 137 -4.16 11.43 24.47
N GLU A 138 -4.71 10.46 25.21
CA GLU A 138 -4.34 9.05 25.14
C GLU A 138 -4.69 8.45 23.78
N PHE A 139 -5.93 8.69 23.30
CA PHE A 139 -6.36 8.21 22.00
C PHE A 139 -5.55 8.82 20.87
N THR A 140 -5.37 10.15 20.91
CA THR A 140 -4.59 10.88 19.90
C THR A 140 -3.14 10.40 19.87
N GLN A 141 -2.54 10.16 21.03
CA GLN A 141 -1.18 9.63 21.15
C GLN A 141 -1.07 8.22 20.60
N THR A 142 -2.03 7.34 20.88
CA THR A 142 -2.06 5.97 20.33
C THR A 142 -2.14 5.99 18.81
N ILE A 143 -3.06 6.76 18.23
CA ILE A 143 -3.19 6.90 16.77
C ILE A 143 -1.88 7.41 16.16
N THR A 144 -1.35 8.52 16.69
CA THR A 144 -0.13 9.13 16.16
C THR A 144 1.06 8.18 16.28
N HIS A 145 1.25 7.55 17.45
CA HIS A 145 2.40 6.67 17.69
C HIS A 145 2.40 5.46 16.75
N PHE A 146 1.23 4.89 16.48
CA PHE A 146 1.09 3.75 15.59
C PHE A 146 1.25 4.16 14.12
N PHE A 147 0.47 5.13 13.64
CA PHE A 147 0.34 5.38 12.21
C PHE A 147 1.40 6.31 11.63
N GLU A 148 1.97 7.25 12.39
CA GLU A 148 2.94 8.22 11.87
C GLU A 148 4.19 7.56 11.24
N PRO A 149 4.88 6.59 11.90
CA PRO A 149 6.02 5.92 11.28
C PRO A 149 5.63 5.11 10.03
N LEU A 150 4.44 4.49 10.04
CA LEU A 150 3.94 3.71 8.91
C LEU A 150 3.64 4.60 7.71
N CYS A 151 3.03 5.77 7.94
CA CYS A 151 2.79 6.76 6.91
C CYS A 151 4.09 7.30 6.32
N ALA A 152 5.11 7.55 7.15
CA ALA A 152 6.42 7.97 6.65
C ALA A 152 7.03 6.90 5.72
N ALA A 153 7.00 5.63 6.14
CA ALA A 153 7.47 4.51 5.32
C ALA A 153 6.66 4.34 4.02
N ALA A 154 5.34 4.44 4.08
CA ALA A 154 4.46 4.32 2.93
C ALA A 154 4.69 5.45 1.90
N LEU A 155 4.90 6.68 2.35
CA LEU A 155 5.20 7.80 1.45
C LEU A 155 6.61 7.70 0.84
N GLN A 156 7.59 7.19 1.58
CA GLN A 156 8.91 6.89 1.04
C GLN A 156 8.83 5.79 -0.02
N GLN A 157 8.07 4.73 0.24
CA GLN A 157 7.80 3.67 -0.74
C GLN A 157 7.16 4.24 -2.00
N LYS A 158 6.13 5.09 -1.86
CA LYS A 158 5.45 5.74 -2.99
C LYS A 158 6.41 6.56 -3.84
N ALA A 159 7.23 7.40 -3.21
CA ALA A 159 8.22 8.21 -3.92
C ALA A 159 9.23 7.33 -4.69
N SER A 160 9.63 6.19 -4.11
CA SER A 160 10.55 5.25 -4.73
C SER A 160 9.89 4.55 -5.93
N PHE A 161 8.63 4.12 -5.78
CA PHE A 161 7.81 3.54 -6.85
C PHE A 161 7.64 4.50 -8.04
N GLU A 162 7.36 5.77 -7.78
CA GLU A 162 7.15 6.79 -8.82
C GLU A 162 8.44 7.19 -9.53
N SER A 163 9.59 6.97 -8.89
CA SER A 163 10.90 7.16 -9.51
C SER A 163 11.44 5.93 -10.24
N ALA A 164 10.71 4.80 -10.18
CA ALA A 164 11.13 3.56 -10.79
C ALA A 164 11.16 3.67 -12.32
N THR A 165 12.04 2.89 -12.93
CA THR A 165 12.21 2.80 -14.38
C THR A 165 12.19 1.34 -14.82
N ALA A 166 12.16 1.08 -16.12
CA ALA A 166 12.24 -0.28 -16.66
C ALA A 166 13.45 -1.09 -16.15
N LYS A 167 14.56 -0.42 -15.74
CA LYS A 167 15.72 -1.09 -15.14
C LYS A 167 15.41 -1.82 -13.84
N ASN A 168 14.42 -1.33 -13.09
CA ASN A 168 14.01 -1.93 -11.82
C ASN A 168 13.18 -3.21 -12.02
N LEU A 169 12.67 -3.48 -13.24
CA LEU A 169 11.93 -4.70 -13.58
C LEU A 169 12.83 -5.90 -13.91
N ILE A 170 14.00 -5.61 -14.51
CA ILE A 170 14.78 -6.59 -15.27
C ILE A 170 15.53 -7.55 -14.36
N SER A 171 15.37 -8.86 -14.58
CA SER A 171 15.99 -9.94 -13.80
C SER A 171 17.47 -10.15 -14.12
#